data_AF-A0A958EFD0-F1
#
_entry.id   AF-A0A958EFD0-F1
#
_cell.length_a   1.000
_cell.length_b   1.000
_cell.length_c   1.000
_cell.angle_alpha   90.00
_cell.angle_beta   90.00
_cell.angle_gamma   90.00
#
_symmetry.space_group_name_H-M   'P 1'
#
loop_
_entity.id
_entity.type
_entity.pdbx_description
1 polymer ?
#
loop_
_entity_poly.entity_id
_entity_poly.type
_entity_poly.pdbx_seq_one_letter_code
_entity_poly.pdbx_strand_id
1 'polypeptide(L)'
;MGNRVASFLGVLFVLVLMPRAALAQQEKMPETHTAVLDTARLLSDEPLKSPRGAILRSAVLPGWGQWYNEKRWKALLVLGVNATLAGTSWHYHQRWADSNDAGTPDKSLRDRRNTYNWYFGLSYLLTMADAYVDAYLFKFDEAMDISLVGNPGQQEGWQVALHFHF
;
A
#
# COMPACT_ATOMS: atom_id res chain seq x y z
N MET A 1 40.51 3.43 -17.50
CA MET A 1 39.62 3.97 -16.45
C MET A 1 38.21 4.03 -17.02
N GLY A 2 37.34 3.11 -16.59
CA GLY A 2 36.00 2.93 -17.17
C GLY A 2 34.93 3.62 -16.32
N ASN A 3 34.20 4.54 -16.95
CA ASN A 3 33.02 5.17 -16.37
C ASN A 3 31.93 4.12 -16.11
N ARG A 4 31.59 3.88 -14.84
CA ARG A 4 30.38 3.14 -14.43
C ARG A 4 29.40 4.14 -13.82
N VAL A 5 28.79 4.94 -14.67
CA VAL A 5 27.58 5.71 -14.33
C VAL A 5 26.40 5.01 -14.99
N ALA A 6 25.27 5.00 -14.28
CA ALA A 6 23.95 4.53 -14.69
C ALA A 6 23.68 3.03 -14.46
N SER A 7 22.98 2.71 -13.36
CA SER A 7 21.71 1.96 -13.37
C SER A 7 21.22 1.65 -11.94
N PHE A 8 20.94 2.65 -11.11
CA PHE A 8 20.19 2.45 -9.84
C PHE A 8 19.35 3.67 -9.40
N LEU A 9 18.89 4.49 -10.36
CA LEU A 9 17.99 5.62 -10.09
C LEU A 9 16.85 5.64 -11.12
N GLY A 10 16.08 4.56 -11.19
CA GLY A 10 15.08 4.34 -12.24
C GLY A 10 13.67 3.99 -11.75
N VAL A 11 13.35 4.14 -10.46
CA VAL A 11 11.98 3.90 -9.94
C VAL A 11 11.47 5.04 -9.04
N LEU A 12 12.27 6.07 -8.74
CA LEU A 12 11.89 7.15 -7.82
C LEU A 12 11.76 8.55 -8.47
N PHE A 13 11.29 8.63 -9.74
CA PHE A 13 11.15 9.95 -10.41
C PHE A 13 9.84 10.14 -11.21
N VAL A 14 8.82 9.29 -11.05
CA VAL A 14 7.54 9.47 -11.78
C VAL A 14 6.36 9.92 -10.89
N LEU A 15 6.54 10.04 -9.57
CA LEU A 15 5.45 10.38 -8.63
C LEU A 15 5.37 11.86 -8.21
N VAL A 16 6.19 12.76 -8.76
CA VAL A 16 6.26 14.17 -8.33
C VAL A 16 5.59 15.17 -9.31
N LEU A 17 5.11 14.71 -10.48
CA LEU A 17 4.52 15.59 -11.51
C LEU A 17 3.06 15.26 -11.87
N MET A 18 2.26 14.76 -10.91
CA MET A 18 0.80 14.77 -11.10
C MET A 18 0.24 16.11 -10.62
N PRO A 19 -0.50 16.87 -11.45
CA PRO A 19 -1.06 18.15 -11.03
C PRO A 19 -2.04 17.93 -9.88
N ARG A 20 -1.68 18.38 -8.67
CA ARG A 20 -2.55 18.38 -7.47
C ARG A 20 -3.82 19.23 -7.61
N ALA A 21 -4.00 19.91 -8.74
CA ALA A 21 -5.14 20.78 -9.01
C ALA A 21 -6.40 20.02 -9.47
N ALA A 22 -6.32 18.74 -9.86
CA ALA A 22 -7.45 18.00 -10.42
C ALA A 22 -8.17 17.07 -9.41
N LEU A 23 -7.74 17.03 -8.14
CA LEU A 23 -8.47 16.37 -7.05
C LEU A 23 -9.09 17.38 -6.08
N ALA A 24 -9.29 18.62 -6.54
CA ALA A 24 -10.13 19.58 -5.87
C ALA A 24 -11.53 19.52 -6.48
N GLN A 25 -12.49 19.13 -5.63
CA GLN A 25 -13.92 19.37 -5.72
C GLN A 25 -14.79 18.37 -6.50
N GLN A 26 -15.42 17.49 -5.71
CA GLN A 26 -16.88 17.55 -5.66
C GLN A 26 -17.31 17.48 -4.19
N GLU A 27 -17.25 18.62 -3.50
CA GLU A 27 -18.03 18.83 -2.28
C GLU A 27 -19.52 18.88 -2.71
N LYS A 28 -20.20 17.74 -2.62
CA LYS A 28 -21.66 17.68 -2.75
C LYS A 28 -22.21 17.92 -1.34
N MET A 29 -22.89 19.06 -1.14
CA MET A 29 -23.61 19.38 0.09
C MET A 29 -24.65 18.30 0.44
N PRO A 30 -24.99 18.12 1.73
CA PRO A 30 -25.30 16.84 2.30
C PRO A 30 -26.66 16.37 1.80
N GLU A 31 -26.67 15.25 1.07
CA GLU A 31 -27.88 14.44 1.10
C GLU A 31 -27.99 13.93 2.53
N THR A 32 -29.04 14.37 3.23
CA THR A 32 -29.50 13.77 4.47
C THR A 32 -29.88 12.32 4.18
N HIS A 33 -28.88 11.46 4.02
CA HIS A 33 -29.02 10.08 4.39
C HIS A 33 -29.30 10.14 5.88
N THR A 34 -30.50 9.75 6.28
CA THR A 34 -30.79 9.40 7.67
C THR A 34 -29.75 8.37 8.09
N ALA A 35 -28.64 8.86 8.65
CA ALA A 35 -27.54 8.08 9.13
C ALA A 35 -27.96 7.46 10.46
N VAL A 36 -28.93 6.56 10.37
CA VAL A 36 -28.91 5.35 11.19
C VAL A 36 -27.95 4.39 10.48
N LEU A 37 -26.70 4.83 10.23
CA LEU A 37 -25.60 3.91 9.98
C LEU A 37 -25.22 3.36 11.36
N ASP A 38 -26.19 2.62 11.89
CA ASP A 38 -26.25 1.83 13.11
C ASP A 38 -25.05 2.06 14.04
N THR A 39 -25.17 2.99 14.99
CA THR A 39 -24.23 3.10 16.12
C THR A 39 -24.02 1.72 16.76
N ALA A 40 -25.06 0.88 16.75
CA ALA A 40 -25.00 -0.52 17.16
C ALA A 40 -24.05 -1.39 16.32
N ARG A 41 -23.92 -1.16 15.00
CA ARG A 41 -22.93 -1.84 14.15
C ARG A 41 -21.52 -1.32 14.34
N LEU A 42 -21.34 0.01 14.51
CA LEU A 42 -20.02 0.57 14.81
C LEU A 42 -19.48 0.08 16.16
N LEU A 43 -20.36 -0.07 17.16
CA LEU A 43 -20.06 -0.62 18.48
C LEU A 43 -20.09 -2.16 18.52
N SER A 44 -20.53 -2.84 17.47
CA SER A 44 -20.51 -4.30 17.41
C SER A 44 -19.09 -4.83 17.23
N ASP A 45 -18.81 -6.01 17.78
CA ASP A 45 -17.51 -6.69 17.60
C ASP A 45 -17.27 -7.14 16.15
N GLU A 46 -18.31 -7.18 15.32
CA GLU A 46 -18.21 -7.60 13.93
C GLU A 46 -17.48 -6.55 13.07
N PRO A 47 -16.50 -6.96 12.26
CA PRO A 47 -15.83 -6.05 11.34
C PRO A 47 -16.75 -5.67 10.17
N LEU A 48 -16.80 -4.38 9.81
CA LEU A 48 -17.62 -3.87 8.69
C LEU A 48 -17.18 -4.45 7.32
N LYS A 49 -15.88 -4.74 7.17
CA LYS A 49 -15.32 -5.40 5.99
C LYS A 49 -14.82 -6.78 6.36
N SER A 50 -15.19 -7.80 5.57
CA SER A 50 -14.71 -9.17 5.76
C SER A 50 -13.18 -9.26 5.69
N PRO A 51 -12.47 -9.57 6.79
CA PRO A 51 -11.00 -9.66 6.78
C PRO A 51 -10.51 -10.86 5.97
N ARG A 52 -11.24 -11.98 6.00
CA ARG A 52 -10.98 -13.15 5.14
C ARG A 52 -11.15 -12.81 3.66
N GLY A 53 -12.13 -11.97 3.33
CA GLY A 53 -12.33 -11.46 1.98
C GLY A 53 -11.19 -10.55 1.51
N ALA A 54 -10.57 -9.78 2.39
CA ALA A 54 -9.39 -8.97 2.09
C ALA A 54 -8.15 -9.85 1.82
N ILE A 55 -7.93 -10.87 2.65
CA ILE A 55 -6.86 -11.86 2.46
C ILE A 55 -7.00 -12.57 1.12
N LEU A 56 -8.19 -13.10 0.80
CA LEU A 56 -8.40 -13.88 -0.42
C LEU A 56 -8.10 -13.04 -1.66
N ARG A 57 -8.46 -11.75 -1.65
CA ARG A 57 -8.15 -10.82 -2.75
C ARG A 57 -6.66 -10.49 -2.82
N SER A 58 -6.02 -10.19 -1.69
CA SER A 58 -4.57 -10.00 -1.63
C SER A 58 -3.78 -11.25 -2.03
N ALA A 59 -4.35 -12.44 -1.84
CA ALA A 59 -3.76 -13.70 -2.27
C ALA A 59 -3.81 -13.92 -3.79
N VAL A 60 -4.70 -13.22 -4.51
CA VAL A 60 -4.79 -13.28 -5.98
C VAL A 60 -3.89 -12.23 -6.62
N LEU A 61 -3.90 -10.99 -6.11
CA LEU A 61 -3.02 -9.92 -6.57
C LEU A 61 -2.47 -9.11 -5.39
N PRO A 62 -1.15 -8.85 -5.34
CA PRO A 62 -0.56 -8.03 -4.29
C PRO A 62 -1.12 -6.61 -4.40
N GLY A 63 -1.81 -6.17 -3.34
CA GLY A 63 -2.47 -4.86 -3.27
C GLY A 63 -3.97 -4.85 -3.54
N TRP A 64 -4.61 -5.96 -3.94
CA TRP A 64 -6.07 -5.99 -4.15
C TRP A 64 -6.85 -5.86 -2.83
N GLY A 65 -6.41 -6.48 -1.73
CA GLY A 65 -7.05 -6.26 -0.42
C GLY A 65 -6.99 -4.79 0.02
N GLN A 66 -5.96 -4.05 -0.37
CA GLN A 66 -5.86 -2.60 -0.10
C GLN A 66 -6.87 -1.78 -0.89
N TRP A 67 -7.19 -2.18 -2.13
CA TRP A 67 -8.29 -1.59 -2.88
C TRP A 67 -9.65 -1.87 -2.23
N TYR A 68 -9.85 -3.10 -1.76
CA TYR A 68 -11.07 -3.50 -1.05
C TYR A 68 -11.26 -2.70 0.25
N ASN A 69 -10.17 -2.40 0.96
CA ASN A 69 -10.19 -1.55 2.15
C ASN A 69 -10.24 -0.04 1.85
N GLU A 70 -10.45 0.35 0.59
CA GLU A 70 -10.50 1.76 0.12
C GLU A 70 -9.20 2.56 0.30
N LYS A 71 -8.12 1.90 0.71
CA LYS A 71 -6.77 2.49 0.84
C LYS A 71 -6.01 2.42 -0.49
N ARG A 72 -6.54 3.10 -1.52
CA ARG A 72 -6.02 3.05 -2.90
C ARG A 72 -4.56 3.48 -3.05
N TRP A 73 -4.12 4.46 -2.26
CA TRP A 73 -2.72 4.91 -2.29
C TRP A 73 -1.76 3.83 -1.76
N LYS A 74 -2.18 3.07 -0.72
CA LYS A 74 -1.42 1.92 -0.22
C LYS A 74 -1.34 0.83 -1.27
N ALA A 75 -2.44 0.57 -1.99
CA ALA A 75 -2.46 -0.41 -3.06
C ALA A 75 -1.40 -0.10 -4.15
N LEU A 76 -1.26 1.16 -4.55
CA LEU A 76 -0.22 1.58 -5.51
C LEU A 76 1.20 1.33 -4.98
N LEU A 77 1.45 1.67 -3.72
CA LEU A 77 2.75 1.43 -3.08
C LEU A 77 3.07 -0.07 -3.02
N VAL A 78 2.12 -0.88 -2.55
CA VAL A 78 2.24 -2.34 -2.46
C VAL A 78 2.51 -2.95 -3.83
N LEU A 79 1.79 -2.52 -4.85
CA LEU A 79 2.01 -2.97 -6.22
C LEU A 79 3.41 -2.60 -6.70
N GLY A 80 3.86 -1.36 -6.47
CA GLY A 80 5.19 -0.90 -6.88
C GLY A 80 6.33 -1.68 -6.23
N VAL A 81 6.24 -1.95 -4.92
CA VAL A 81 7.23 -2.74 -4.18
C VAL A 81 7.28 -4.18 -4.71
N ASN A 82 6.12 -4.85 -4.81
CA ASN A 82 6.07 -6.24 -5.27
C ASN A 82 6.48 -6.37 -6.75
N ALA A 83 6.10 -5.43 -7.61
CA ALA A 83 6.52 -5.41 -9.01
C ALA A 83 8.03 -5.25 -9.14
N THR A 84 8.65 -4.41 -8.31
CA THR A 84 10.11 -4.24 -8.29
C THR A 84 10.81 -5.53 -7.88
N LEU A 85 10.35 -6.18 -6.80
CA LEU A 85 10.92 -7.44 -6.30
C LEU A 85 10.74 -8.60 -7.29
N ALA A 86 9.56 -8.71 -7.90
CA ALA A 86 9.31 -9.70 -8.95
C ALA A 86 10.18 -9.44 -10.19
N GLY A 87 10.30 -8.17 -10.61
CA GLY A 87 11.12 -7.78 -11.75
C GLY A 87 12.62 -8.06 -11.53
N THR A 88 13.15 -7.79 -10.33
CA THR A 88 14.55 -8.11 -10.02
C THR A 88 14.77 -9.61 -9.91
N SER A 89 13.84 -10.35 -9.28
CA SER A 89 13.86 -11.82 -9.26
C SER A 89 13.93 -12.38 -10.68
N TRP A 90 13.07 -11.91 -11.58
CA TRP A 90 13.03 -12.32 -12.98
C TRP A 90 14.32 -11.97 -13.73
N HIS A 91 14.87 -10.78 -13.50
CA HIS A 91 16.14 -10.35 -14.08
C HIS A 91 17.30 -11.27 -13.68
N TYR A 92 17.43 -11.63 -12.40
CA TYR A 92 18.46 -12.56 -11.94
C TYR A 92 18.19 -14.00 -12.36
N HIS A 93 16.92 -14.39 -12.50
CA HIS A 93 16.55 -15.70 -13.03
C HIS A 93 17.01 -15.88 -14.47
N GLN A 94 16.74 -14.90 -15.35
CA GLN A 94 17.19 -14.94 -16.74
C GLN A 94 18.70 -15.02 -16.84
N ARG A 95 19.44 -14.15 -16.13
CA ARG A 95 20.92 -14.18 -16.18
C ARG A 95 21.51 -15.48 -15.65
N TRP A 96 20.87 -16.10 -14.66
CA TRP A 96 21.27 -17.41 -14.19
C TRP A 96 21.02 -18.49 -15.24
N ALA A 97 19.86 -18.48 -15.92
CA ALA A 97 19.56 -19.39 -17.02
C ALA A 97 20.59 -19.25 -18.16
N ASP A 98 20.85 -18.02 -18.61
CA ASP A 98 21.86 -17.74 -19.63
C ASP A 98 23.25 -18.25 -19.23
N SER A 99 23.66 -18.07 -17.96
CA SER A 99 24.95 -18.56 -17.46
C SER A 99 25.05 -20.09 -17.43
N ASN A 100 23.93 -20.77 -17.17
CA ASN A 100 23.87 -22.22 -17.18
C ASN A 100 23.96 -22.76 -18.60
N ASP A 101 23.25 -22.12 -19.55
CA ASP A 101 23.22 -22.52 -20.95
C ASP A 101 24.58 -22.27 -21.63
N ALA A 102 25.30 -21.23 -21.21
CA ALA A 102 26.69 -20.97 -21.61
C ALA A 102 27.71 -21.96 -21.01
N GLY A 103 27.29 -22.87 -20.12
CA GLY A 103 28.17 -23.84 -19.48
C GLY A 103 29.08 -23.23 -18.40
N THR A 104 28.80 -22.01 -17.95
CA THR A 104 29.55 -21.31 -16.89
C THR A 104 28.64 -20.92 -15.72
N PRO A 105 28.11 -21.88 -14.93
CA PRO A 105 27.12 -21.58 -13.90
C PRO A 105 27.68 -20.64 -12.83
N ASP A 106 27.09 -19.44 -12.74
CA ASP A 106 27.47 -18.47 -11.71
C ASP A 106 26.57 -18.65 -10.47
N LYS A 107 27.17 -19.17 -9.40
CA LYS A 107 26.49 -19.35 -8.10
C LYS A 107 25.99 -18.03 -7.52
N SER A 108 26.67 -16.92 -7.79
CA SER A 108 26.29 -15.60 -7.25
C SER A 108 24.95 -15.11 -7.83
N LEU A 109 24.64 -15.43 -9.08
CA LEU A 109 23.34 -15.11 -9.71
C LEU A 109 22.21 -15.93 -9.09
N ARG A 110 22.48 -17.22 -8.84
CA ARG A 110 21.53 -18.11 -8.16
C ARG A 110 21.21 -17.62 -6.76
N ASP A 111 22.22 -17.23 -6.00
CA ASP A 111 22.06 -16.78 -4.61
C ASP A 111 21.33 -15.43 -4.55
N ARG A 112 21.66 -14.49 -5.46
CA ARG A 112 20.91 -13.22 -5.60
C ARG A 112 19.44 -13.46 -5.93
N ARG A 113 19.14 -14.30 -6.93
CA ARG A 113 17.76 -14.68 -7.28
C ARG A 113 17.03 -15.25 -6.06
N ASN A 114 17.66 -16.16 -5.32
CA ASN A 114 17.05 -16.76 -4.14
C ASN A 114 16.75 -15.72 -3.05
N THR A 115 17.68 -14.80 -2.80
CA THR A 115 17.46 -13.69 -1.86
C THR A 115 16.30 -12.80 -2.27
N TYR A 116 16.19 -12.41 -3.56
CA TYR A 116 15.06 -11.61 -4.03
C TYR A 116 13.73 -12.39 -4.02
N ASN A 117 13.75 -13.70 -4.25
CA ASN A 117 12.57 -14.55 -4.10
C ASN A 117 12.08 -14.58 -2.65
N TRP A 118 12.99 -14.67 -1.68
CA TRP A 118 12.64 -14.58 -0.26
C TRP A 118 12.06 -13.22 0.10
N TYR A 119 12.66 -12.13 -0.38
CA TYR A 119 12.11 -10.79 -0.17
C TYR A 119 10.73 -10.62 -0.80
N PHE A 120 10.51 -11.14 -2.00
CA PHE A 120 9.20 -11.13 -2.66
C PHE A 120 8.16 -11.95 -1.88
N GLY A 121 8.51 -13.16 -1.45
CA GLY A 121 7.61 -13.99 -0.65
C GLY A 121 7.26 -13.33 0.69
N LEU A 122 8.25 -12.76 1.38
CA LEU A 122 8.03 -12.05 2.63
C LEU A 122 7.18 -10.79 2.43
N SER A 123 7.45 -9.99 1.39
CA SER A 123 6.65 -8.80 1.09
C SER A 123 5.21 -9.17 0.78
N TYR A 124 5.00 -10.26 0.04
CA TYR A 124 3.67 -10.76 -0.28
C TYR A 124 2.86 -11.07 0.99
N LEU A 125 3.45 -11.84 1.92
CA LEU A 125 2.81 -12.17 3.19
C LEU A 125 2.52 -10.94 4.04
N LEU A 126 3.47 -10.01 4.13
CA LEU A 126 3.28 -8.75 4.86
C LEU A 126 2.12 -7.93 4.28
N THR A 127 1.98 -7.89 2.96
CA THR A 127 0.89 -7.15 2.32
C THR A 127 -0.48 -7.79 2.54
N MET A 128 -0.53 -9.12 2.63
CA MET A 128 -1.74 -9.83 3.02
C MET A 128 -2.10 -9.55 4.49
N ALA A 129 -1.12 -9.55 5.38
CA ALA A 129 -1.32 -9.24 6.80
C ALA A 129 -1.78 -7.78 7.01
N ASP A 130 -1.15 -6.82 6.33
CA ASP A 130 -1.52 -5.39 6.36
C ASP A 130 -2.96 -5.21 5.86
N ALA A 131 -3.34 -5.86 4.75
CA ALA A 131 -4.71 -5.82 4.24
C ALA A 131 -5.73 -6.49 5.19
N TYR A 132 -5.33 -7.54 5.92
CA TYR A 132 -6.18 -8.16 6.93
C TYR A 132 -6.45 -7.22 8.12
N VAL A 133 -5.39 -6.60 8.65
CA VAL A 133 -5.48 -5.64 9.77
C VAL A 133 -6.29 -4.41 9.34
N ASP A 134 -6.04 -3.89 8.14
CA ASP A 134 -6.80 -2.76 7.58
C ASP A 134 -8.29 -3.07 7.42
N ALA A 135 -8.66 -4.30 7.05
CA ALA A 135 -10.07 -4.70 6.96
C ALA A 135 -10.73 -4.78 8.34
N TYR A 136 -9.99 -5.24 9.35
CA TYR A 136 -10.47 -5.33 10.74
C TYR A 136 -10.65 -3.94 11.36
N LEU A 137 -9.74 -3.00 11.07
CA LEU A 137 -9.75 -1.65 11.60
C LEU A 137 -10.60 -0.66 10.78
N PHE A 138 -11.14 -1.08 9.63
CA PHE A 138 -11.91 -0.22 8.73
C PHE A 138 -13.04 0.56 9.43
N LYS A 139 -13.71 -0.05 10.42
CA LYS A 139 -14.78 0.60 11.19
C LYS A 139 -14.31 1.76 12.07
N PHE A 140 -13.07 1.68 12.59
CA PHE A 140 -12.50 2.74 13.41
C PHE A 140 -12.02 3.90 12.54
N ASP A 141 -11.42 3.61 11.38
CA ASP A 141 -11.01 4.61 10.40
C ASP A 141 -12.23 5.41 9.86
N GLU A 142 -13.40 4.78 9.73
CA GLU A 142 -14.63 5.47 9.31
C GLU A 142 -15.25 6.34 10.43
N ALA A 143 -15.11 5.91 11.69
CA ALA A 143 -15.75 6.59 12.83
C ALA A 143 -14.91 7.75 13.41
N MET A 144 -13.60 7.77 13.14
CA MET A 144 -12.66 8.70 13.75
C MET A 144 -11.84 9.42 12.68
N ASP A 145 -12.01 10.74 12.58
CA ASP A 145 -11.12 11.60 11.80
C ASP A 145 -10.16 12.36 12.73
N ILE A 146 -8.87 12.33 12.42
CA ILE A 146 -7.82 12.99 13.20
C ILE A 146 -7.45 14.27 12.46
N SER A 147 -8.08 15.37 12.84
CA SER A 147 -7.79 16.69 12.26
C SER A 147 -6.85 17.50 13.15
N LEU A 148 -5.77 18.02 12.57
CA LEU A 148 -4.94 19.05 13.20
C LEU A 148 -5.62 20.41 13.02
N VAL A 149 -6.30 20.88 14.07
CA VAL A 149 -6.94 22.20 14.07
C VAL A 149 -5.90 23.23 14.50
N GLY A 150 -5.27 23.87 13.52
CA GLY A 150 -4.49 25.08 13.76
C GLY A 150 -5.43 26.26 13.92
N ASN A 151 -5.49 26.88 15.09
CA ASN A 151 -6.25 28.11 15.31
C ASN A 151 -5.36 29.32 14.96
N PRO A 152 -5.51 29.99 13.80
CA PRO A 152 -4.63 31.09 13.40
C PRO A 152 -4.78 32.36 14.26
N GLY A 153 -5.71 32.37 15.24
CA GLY A 153 -6.00 33.52 16.10
C GLY A 153 -5.42 33.46 17.52
N GLN A 154 -4.86 32.34 17.97
CA GLN A 154 -4.26 32.25 19.32
C GLN A 154 -2.85 31.67 19.25
N GLN A 155 -1.88 32.48 19.65
CA GLN A 155 -0.54 32.01 19.98
C GLN A 155 -0.69 31.06 21.17
N GLU A 156 -0.21 29.82 20.99
CA GLU A 156 0.07 28.75 21.97
C GLU A 156 -0.62 27.42 21.59
N GLY A 157 0.09 26.61 20.79
CA GLY A 157 -0.06 25.15 20.75
C GLY A 157 -0.78 24.56 19.54
N TRP A 158 -0.12 23.57 18.92
CA TRP A 158 -0.80 22.60 18.05
C TRP A 158 -1.75 21.77 18.93
N GLN A 159 -3.05 21.82 18.67
CA GLN A 159 -4.03 20.96 19.34
C GLN A 159 -4.40 19.81 18.40
N VAL A 160 -4.29 18.57 18.91
CA VAL A 160 -4.79 17.39 18.22
C VAL A 160 -6.24 17.20 18.64
N ALA A 161 -7.17 17.41 17.71
CA ALA A 161 -8.59 17.18 17.95
C ALA A 161 -9.00 15.86 17.29
N LEU A 162 -9.53 14.94 18.09
CA LEU A 162 -10.19 13.74 17.59
C LEU A 162 -11.65 14.10 17.31
N HIS A 163 -12.01 14.16 16.04
CA HIS A 163 -13.38 14.37 15.62
C HIS A 163 -14.03 13.01 15.39
N PHE A 164 -15.03 12.71 16.21
CA PHE A 164 -15.82 11.51 16.06
C PHE A 164 -17.10 11.84 15.31
N HIS A 165 -17.37 11.11 14.23
CA HIS A 165 -18.61 11.22 13.48
C HIS A 165 -19.57 10.16 14.04
N PHE A 166 -20.44 10.57 14.97
CA PHE A 166 -21.54 9.74 15.49
C PHE A 166 -22.87 10.21 14.89
#